data_AF-A0A529YBH3-F1
#
_entry.id   AF-A0A529YBH3-F1
#
_cell.length_a   1.000
_cell.length_b   1.000
_cell.length_c   1.000
_cell.angle_alpha   90.00
_cell.angle_beta   90.00
_cell.angle_gamma   90.00
#
_symmetry.space_group_name_H-M   'P 1'
#
loop_
_entity.id
_entity.type
_entity.pdbx_description
1 polymer ?
#
loop_
_entity_poly.entity_id
_entity_poly.type
_entity_poly.pdbx_seq_one_letter_code
_entity_poly.pdbx_strand_id
1 'polypeptide(L)'
;METFHDEIREIEERSSERMNFRTKPRIKKAIQQAAALAGVDDSVFTMNAAYKAAMETIEAHERTALRPVDHAVFFAALDNPPQPTDRLRASFARYVKTVISK
;
A
#
# COMPACT_ATOMS: atom_id res chain seq x y z
N MET A 1 -17.45 -17.23 -13.64
CA MET A 1 -17.32 -17.35 -12.17
C MET A 1 -15.86 -17.03 -11.90
N GLU A 2 -15.57 -15.85 -11.35
CA GLU A 2 -14.18 -15.46 -11.06
C GLU A 2 -13.63 -16.41 -9.99
N THR A 3 -12.50 -17.04 -10.29
CA THR A 3 -11.87 -18.01 -9.40
C THR A 3 -11.33 -17.27 -8.19
N PHE A 4 -11.60 -17.76 -6.97
CA PHE A 4 -10.97 -17.21 -5.77
C PHE A 4 -9.45 -17.42 -5.87
N HIS A 5 -8.69 -16.33 -5.91
CA HIS A 5 -7.23 -16.35 -5.96
C HIS A 5 -6.66 -16.30 -4.54
N ASP A 6 -6.16 -17.44 -4.08
CA ASP A 6 -5.57 -17.59 -2.75
C ASP A 6 -4.11 -17.17 -2.72
N GLU A 7 -3.86 -15.85 -2.72
CA GLU A 7 -2.52 -15.22 -2.67
C GLU A 7 -1.66 -15.68 -1.48
N ILE A 8 -2.28 -16.16 -0.40
CA ILE A 8 -1.55 -16.57 0.81
C ILE A 8 -0.94 -17.97 0.65
N ARG A 9 -1.50 -18.82 -0.21
CA ARG A 9 -0.90 -20.15 -0.47
C ARG A 9 0.48 -20.08 -1.10
N GLU A 10 0.80 -18.97 -1.78
CA GLU A 10 2.10 -18.76 -2.42
C GLU A 10 3.19 -18.35 -1.43
N ILE A 11 2.82 -18.01 -0.19
CA ILE A 11 3.77 -17.64 0.87
C ILE A 11 4.28 -18.91 1.54
N GLU A 12 5.50 -19.32 1.20
CA GLU A 12 6.17 -20.50 1.76
C GLU A 12 6.72 -20.26 3.17
N GLU A 13 5.84 -19.95 4.12
CA GLU A 13 6.16 -19.81 5.53
C GLU A 13 5.18 -20.59 6.40
N ARG A 14 5.68 -21.14 7.51
CA ARG A 14 4.82 -21.86 8.47
C ARG A 14 3.94 -20.86 9.22
N SER A 15 2.64 -21.11 9.29
CA SER A 15 1.72 -20.36 10.16
C SER A 15 2.05 -20.56 11.65
N SER A 16 2.85 -19.67 12.24
CA SER A 16 3.17 -19.63 13.67
C SER A 16 2.35 -18.61 14.46
N GLU A 17 1.96 -17.53 13.81
CA GLU A 17 1.34 -16.37 14.46
C GLU A 17 -0.19 -16.48 14.54
N ARG A 18 -0.78 -15.82 15.55
CA ARG A 18 -2.23 -15.79 15.77
C ARG A 18 -2.77 -14.36 15.73
N MET A 19 -3.84 -14.17 14.97
CA MET A 19 -4.57 -12.90 14.92
C MET A 19 -6.01 -13.11 15.42
N ASN A 20 -6.36 -12.50 16.56
CA ASN A 20 -7.63 -12.72 17.24
C ASN A 20 -8.53 -11.48 17.17
N PHE A 21 -9.77 -11.64 16.74
CA PHE A 21 -10.75 -10.56 16.67
C PHE A 21 -12.07 -10.92 17.35
N ARG A 22 -12.67 -9.94 18.03
CA ARG A 22 -14.09 -9.97 18.38
C ARG A 22 -14.87 -9.23 17.30
N THR A 23 -15.94 -9.84 16.79
CA THR A 23 -16.75 -9.25 15.72
C THR A 23 -18.25 -9.40 16.01
N LYS A 24 -19.06 -8.60 15.29
CA LYS A 24 -20.51 -8.68 15.37
C LYS A 24 -21.02 -9.90 14.60
N PRO A 25 -22.12 -10.56 15.03
CA PRO A 25 -22.67 -11.73 14.34
C PRO A 25 -22.97 -11.50 12.85
N ARG A 26 -23.45 -10.30 12.49
CA ARG A 26 -23.72 -9.93 11.09
C ARG A 26 -22.47 -9.95 10.22
N ILE A 27 -21.34 -9.49 10.76
CA ILE A 27 -20.06 -9.47 10.04
C ILE A 27 -19.57 -10.90 9.85
N LYS A 28 -19.61 -11.72 10.91
CA LYS A 28 -19.28 -13.15 10.82
C LYS A 28 -20.11 -13.81 9.71
N LYS A 29 -21.44 -13.70 9.76
CA LYS A 29 -22.32 -14.33 8.76
C LYS A 29 -21.98 -13.95 7.31
N ALA A 30 -21.65 -12.68 7.07
CA ALA A 30 -21.27 -12.22 5.73
C ALA A 30 -19.96 -12.86 5.25
N ILE A 31 -18.94 -12.95 6.13
CA ILE A 31 -17.67 -13.62 5.82
C ILE A 31 -17.92 -15.09 5.49
N GLN A 32 -18.72 -15.80 6.30
CA GLN A 32 -19.01 -17.22 6.08
C GLN A 32 -19.72 -17.47 4.74
N GLN A 33 -20.67 -16.59 4.40
CA GLN A 33 -21.35 -16.67 3.11
C GLN A 33 -20.38 -16.43 1.94
N ALA A 34 -19.50 -15.44 2.05
CA ALA A 34 -18.51 -15.15 1.01
C ALA A 34 -17.48 -16.29 0.85
N ALA A 35 -17.00 -16.85 1.97
CA ALA A 35 -16.10 -18.00 1.98
C ALA A 35 -16.74 -19.23 1.30
N ALA A 36 -18.01 -19.52 1.63
CA ALA A 36 -18.77 -20.60 1.01
C ALA A 36 -18.94 -20.40 -0.51
N LEU A 37 -19.21 -19.17 -0.96
CA LEU A 37 -19.30 -18.84 -2.40
C LEU A 37 -17.94 -18.97 -3.11
N ALA A 38 -16.85 -18.70 -2.40
CA ALA A 38 -15.48 -18.82 -2.89
C ALA A 38 -14.92 -20.26 -2.80
N GLY A 39 -15.63 -21.19 -2.15
CA GLY A 39 -15.19 -22.58 -1.99
C GLY A 39 -14.03 -22.76 -1.01
N VAL A 40 -13.85 -21.83 -0.07
CA VAL A 40 -12.80 -21.86 0.96
C VAL A 40 -13.41 -21.72 2.35
N ASP A 41 -12.63 -21.98 3.40
CA ASP A 41 -13.08 -21.76 4.77
C ASP A 41 -13.00 -20.27 5.17
N ASP A 42 -13.71 -19.93 6.25
CA ASP A 42 -13.80 -18.57 6.78
C ASP A 42 -12.42 -17.96 7.09
N SER A 43 -11.47 -18.79 7.56
CA SER A 43 -10.14 -18.32 7.96
C SER A 43 -9.30 -17.99 6.74
N VAL A 44 -9.27 -18.85 5.73
CA VAL A 44 -8.57 -18.64 4.45
C VAL A 44 -9.14 -17.40 3.76
N PHE A 45 -10.47 -17.28 3.66
CA PHE A 45 -11.10 -16.11 3.08
C PHE A 45 -10.73 -14.82 3.82
N THR A 46 -10.78 -14.83 5.15
CA THR A 46 -10.48 -13.66 5.98
C THR A 46 -9.01 -13.26 5.87
N MET A 47 -8.09 -14.23 5.93
CA MET A 47 -6.67 -13.97 5.82
C MET A 47 -6.36 -13.37 4.45
N ASN A 48 -6.84 -13.98 3.37
CA ASN A 48 -6.60 -13.52 2.00
C ASN A 48 -7.11 -12.09 1.80
N ALA A 49 -8.36 -11.81 2.20
CA ALA A 49 -8.93 -10.47 2.09
C ALA A 49 -8.15 -9.44 2.92
N ALA A 50 -7.69 -9.80 4.12
CA ALA A 50 -6.90 -8.91 4.96
C ALA A 50 -5.51 -8.64 4.37
N TYR A 51 -4.84 -9.67 3.84
CA TYR A 51 -3.53 -9.53 3.21
C TYR A 51 -3.59 -8.66 1.97
N LYS A 52 -4.55 -8.91 1.08
CA LYS A 52 -4.78 -8.08 -0.11
C LYS A 52 -4.99 -6.62 0.24
N ALA A 53 -5.89 -6.33 1.19
CA ALA A 53 -6.16 -4.96 1.63
C ALA A 53 -4.92 -4.30 2.26
N ALA A 54 -4.10 -5.07 2.99
CA ALA A 54 -2.84 -4.57 3.54
C ALA A 54 -1.85 -4.20 2.42
N MET A 55 -1.66 -5.06 1.43
CA MET A 55 -0.77 -4.81 0.30
C MET A 55 -1.22 -3.61 -0.53
N GLU A 56 -2.52 -3.51 -0.86
CA GLU A 56 -3.09 -2.34 -1.54
C GLU A 56 -2.85 -1.05 -0.76
N THR A 57 -3.00 -1.10 0.57
CA THR A 57 -2.75 0.06 1.44
C THR A 57 -1.27 0.44 1.43
N ILE A 58 -0.35 -0.51 1.55
CA ILE A 58 1.09 -0.25 1.53
C ILE A 58 1.49 0.35 0.19
N GLU A 59 1.07 -0.25 -0.92
CA GLU A 59 1.39 0.22 -2.26
C GLU A 59 0.86 1.64 -2.51
N ALA A 60 -0.33 1.97 -2.03
CA ALA A 60 -0.90 3.30 -2.15
C ALA A 60 -0.10 4.39 -1.41
N HIS A 61 0.63 4.03 -0.35
CA HIS A 61 1.47 4.97 0.41
C HIS A 61 2.91 5.02 -0.12
N GLU A 62 3.43 3.92 -0.65
CA GLU A 62 4.82 3.83 -1.11
C GLU A 62 5.00 4.22 -2.59
N ARG A 63 3.98 4.04 -3.43
CA ARG A 63 4.04 4.37 -4.85
C ARG A 63 3.44 5.74 -5.13
N THR A 64 4.27 6.64 -5.66
CA THR A 64 3.78 7.88 -6.25
C THR A 64 3.38 7.62 -7.70
N ALA A 65 2.08 7.59 -7.98
CA ALA A 65 1.57 7.47 -9.35
C ALA A 65 1.64 8.83 -10.06
N LEU A 66 2.41 8.90 -11.16
CA LEU A 66 2.39 10.06 -12.05
C LEU A 66 1.22 9.95 -13.01
N ARG A 67 0.45 11.04 -13.17
CA ARG A 67 -0.54 11.11 -14.24
C ARG A 67 0.18 11.13 -15.59
N PRO A 68 -0.41 10.59 -16.68
CA PRO A 68 0.21 10.62 -18.00
C PRO A 68 0.65 12.02 -18.46
N VAL A 69 -0.11 13.06 -18.09
CA VAL A 69 0.21 14.46 -18.40
C VAL A 69 1.46 14.98 -17.69
N ASP A 70 1.80 14.43 -16.52
CA ASP A 70 2.96 14.85 -15.73
C ASP A 70 4.21 14.03 -16.09
N HIS A 71 4.04 12.89 -16.77
CA HIS A 71 5.12 11.97 -17.12
C HIS A 71 6.24 12.64 -17.92
N ALA A 72 5.90 13.31 -19.04
CA ALA A 72 6.89 13.94 -19.91
C ALA A 72 7.68 15.04 -19.19
N VAL A 73 7.00 15.85 -18.37
CA VAL A 73 7.63 16.94 -17.60
C VAL A 73 8.55 16.38 -16.53
N PHE A 74 8.12 15.33 -15.82
CA PHE A 74 8.92 14.69 -14.78
C PHE A 74 10.20 14.09 -15.34
N PHE A 75 10.12 13.30 -16.41
CA PHE A 75 11.30 12.68 -17.03
C PHE A 75 12.22 13.72 -17.68
N ALA A 76 11.67 14.74 -18.36
CA ALA A 76 12.48 15.82 -18.91
C ALA A 76 13.28 16.57 -17.81
N ALA A 77 12.70 16.74 -16.62
CA ALA A 77 13.39 17.34 -15.48
C ALA A 77 14.46 16.42 -14.86
N LEU A 78 14.38 15.10 -15.02
CA LEU A 78 15.44 14.17 -14.63
C LEU A 78 16.59 14.18 -15.63
N ASP A 79 16.28 14.15 -16.93
CA ASP A 79 17.28 14.15 -18.00
C ASP A 79 18.01 15.50 -18.10
N ASN A 80 17.28 16.60 -17.87
CA ASN A 80 17.79 17.96 -17.94
C ASN A 80 17.44 18.72 -16.65
N PRO A 81 18.16 18.45 -15.54
CA PRO A 81 17.86 19.04 -14.25
C PRO A 81 17.97 20.58 -14.31
N PRO A 82 16.90 21.33 -14.01
CA PRO A 82 16.94 22.78 -14.05
C PRO A 82 17.79 23.33 -12.91
N GLN A 83 18.38 24.50 -13.13
CA GLN A 83 19.07 25.21 -12.06
C GLN A 83 18.09 25.56 -10.93
N PRO A 84 18.52 25.51 -9.65
CA PRO A 84 17.68 25.91 -8.53
C PRO A 84 17.11 27.32 -8.72
N THR A 85 15.89 27.58 -8.23
CA THR A 85 15.33 28.93 -8.23
C THR A 85 15.95 29.78 -7.11
N ASP A 86 15.90 31.10 -7.22
CA ASP A 86 16.37 32.01 -6.15
C ASP A 86 15.64 31.76 -4.82
N ARG A 87 14.34 31.46 -4.88
CA ARG A 87 13.52 31.13 -3.71
C ARG A 87 13.96 29.82 -3.05
N LEU A 88 14.36 28.83 -3.85
CA LEU A 88 14.88 27.56 -3.34
C LEU A 88 16.26 27.77 -2.68
N ARG A 89 17.17 28.51 -3.34
CA ARG A 89 18.47 28.89 -2.76
C ARG A 89 18.32 29.61 -1.41
N ALA A 90 17.44 30.61 -1.34
CA ALA A 90 17.18 31.36 -0.12
C ALA A 90 16.61 30.47 1.00
N SER A 91 15.72 29.54 0.67
CA SER A 91 15.15 28.60 1.66
C SER A 91 16.17 27.62 2.19
N PHE A 92 17.08 27.13 1.35
CA PHE A 92 18.17 26.26 1.77
C PHE A 92 19.17 26.99 2.68
N ALA A 93 19.53 28.23 2.34
CA ALA A 93 20.39 29.06 3.20
C ALA A 93 19.76 29.33 4.58
N ARG A 94 18.44 29.51 4.66
CA ARG A 94 17.71 29.62 5.93
C ARG A 94 17.77 28.32 6.72
N TYR A 95 17.49 27.18 6.07
CA TYR A 95 17.54 25.86 6.71
C TYR A 95 18.89 25.58 7.37
N VAL A 96 19.99 25.82 6.66
CA VAL A 96 21.36 25.64 7.19
C VAL A 96 21.58 26.46 8.47
N LYS A 97 21.16 27.73 8.48
CA LYS A 97 21.31 28.62 9.64
C LYS A 97 20.45 28.21 10.84
N THR A 98 19.28 27.62 10.63
CA THR A 98 18.31 27.36 11.71
C THR A 98 18.37 25.93 12.26
N VAL A 99 18.69 24.94 11.41
CA VAL A 99 18.57 23.51 11.78
C VAL A 99 19.93 22.83 11.90
N ILE A 100 20.88 23.09 10.98
CA ILE A 100 22.18 22.42 10.97
C ILE A 100 23.19 23.10 11.92
N SER A 101 22.99 24.39 12.23
CA SER A 101 23.88 25.16 13.11
C SER A 101 23.57 24.99 14.62
N LYS A 102 22.84 23.95 15.02
CA LYS A 102 22.55 23.61 16.42
C LYS A 102 23.07 22.22 16.73
#